data_AF-A0AAV2A976-F1
#
_entry.id   AF-A0AAV2A976-F1
#
_cell.length_a   1.000
_cell.length_b   1.000
_cell.length_c   1.000
_cell.angle_alpha   90.00
_cell.angle_beta   90.00
_cell.angle_gamma   90.00
#
_symmetry.space_group_name_H-M   'P 1'
#
loop_
_entity.id
_entity.type
_entity.pdbx_description
1 polymer ?
#
loop_
_entity_poly.entity_id
_entity_poly.type
_entity_poly.pdbx_seq_one_letter_code
_entity_poly.pdbx_strand_id
1 'polypeptide(L)'
;MDLKLCEFYFETISKLIGKENRRENLKQIKLYLNRFPSSPDSSNFNSKTRKGKERRLLRETLCYRIAYIYRNSLCISSAVAHHFEKVLNQNKSHLSELGQKNRTFRICSLGGGSPSDVIALIKVLEANLVARMSGDIQVTIVDMNGNWKSTCISILQCLERFKHPEPKISFIEADISAFGEEVTNAIKNAHIVSMVKFISESQGGTRKKMAQFRKNLKICELVQPGSLFLLLDCPQNGLVDICGGDTGLIPESRTVCNEPEHSHKLDSAALERHARFFDKLFRSANYSSSLELFVRVWIKTERPPLTDSVFLKALCEKYEDFKRRLIWKKKAQTNQTTDQLRRSRDARNWKQLFSAEMKDIGWNRKKIRKAITTVEREVVEKFKK
;
A
#
# COMPACT_ATOMS: atom_id res chain seq x y z
N MET A 1 3.22 16.70 11.11
CA MET A 1 2.14 15.72 11.30
C MET A 1 2.35 14.87 12.55
N ASP A 2 3.55 14.33 12.77
CA ASP A 2 3.89 13.38 13.84
C ASP A 2 3.48 13.79 15.26
N LEU A 3 3.68 15.05 15.66
CA LEU A 3 3.26 15.53 16.98
C LEU A 3 1.74 15.36 17.21
N LYS A 4 0.93 15.66 16.20
CA LYS A 4 -0.54 15.48 16.27
C LYS A 4 -0.93 14.01 16.35
N LEU A 5 -0.22 13.14 15.64
CA LEU A 5 -0.42 11.69 15.73
C LEU A 5 -0.01 11.15 17.10
N CYS A 6 1.08 11.67 17.69
CA CYS A 6 1.54 11.31 19.03
C CYS A 6 0.47 11.62 20.08
N GLU A 7 -0.07 12.83 20.06
CA GLU A 7 -1.15 13.25 20.95
C GLU A 7 -2.42 12.40 20.76
N PHE A 8 -2.83 12.18 19.51
CA PHE A 8 -3.96 11.32 19.18
C PHE A 8 -3.81 9.90 19.76
N TYR A 9 -2.66 9.26 19.57
CA TYR A 9 -2.44 7.90 20.07
C TYR A 9 -2.33 7.85 21.58
N PHE A 10 -1.75 8.87 22.23
CA PHE A 10 -1.72 8.95 23.69
C PHE A 10 -3.13 9.03 24.28
N GLU A 11 -3.99 9.89 23.74
CA GLU A 11 -5.39 10.02 24.17
C GLU A 11 -6.17 8.73 23.92
N THR A 12 -6.01 8.15 22.73
CA THR A 12 -6.68 6.91 22.32
C THR A 12 -6.29 5.74 23.23
N ILE A 13 -5.00 5.54 23.47
CA ILE A 13 -4.51 4.48 24.38
C ILE A 13 -5.00 4.73 25.80
N SER A 14 -4.94 5.97 26.27
CA SER A 14 -5.42 6.34 27.61
C SER A 14 -6.91 6.03 27.80
N LYS A 15 -7.72 6.24 26.76
CA LYS A 15 -9.14 5.88 26.72
C LYS A 15 -9.35 4.36 26.69
N LEU A 16 -8.62 3.64 25.84
CA LEU A 16 -8.72 2.17 25.72
C LEU A 16 -8.31 1.42 26.99
N ILE A 17 -7.33 1.94 27.74
CA ILE A 17 -6.95 1.37 29.04
C ILE A 17 -8.11 1.45 30.05
N GLY A 18 -8.99 2.44 29.89
CA GLY A 18 -10.11 2.69 30.80
C GLY A 18 -9.68 3.24 32.15
N LYS A 19 -10.69 3.65 32.94
CA LYS A 19 -10.52 3.99 34.37
C LYS A 19 -10.70 2.76 35.24
N GLU A 20 -11.67 1.93 34.90
CA GLU A 20 -11.92 0.63 35.54
C GLU A 20 -10.76 -0.32 35.24
N ASN A 21 -10.26 -1.01 36.26
CA ASN A 21 -9.14 -1.95 36.16
C ASN A 21 -7.84 -1.36 35.58
N ARG A 22 -7.68 -0.04 35.56
CA ARG A 22 -6.51 0.66 34.98
C ARG A 22 -5.17 0.07 35.44
N ARG A 23 -5.03 -0.20 36.74
CA ARG A 23 -3.79 -0.75 37.31
C ARG A 23 -3.47 -2.14 36.76
N GLU A 24 -4.47 -3.02 36.66
CA GLU A 24 -4.28 -4.38 36.13
C GLU A 24 -4.04 -4.35 34.62
N ASN A 25 -4.80 -3.54 33.87
CA ASN A 25 -4.59 -3.34 32.43
C ASN A 25 -3.16 -2.84 32.15
N LEU A 26 -2.66 -1.86 32.90
CA LEU A 26 -1.28 -1.38 32.76
C LEU A 26 -0.24 -2.46 33.06
N LYS A 27 -0.48 -3.30 34.08
CA LYS A 27 0.40 -4.43 34.40
C LYS A 27 0.44 -5.45 33.27
N GLN A 28 -0.72 -5.81 32.71
CA GLN A 28 -0.83 -6.73 31.58
C GLN A 28 -0.19 -6.16 30.31
N ILE A 29 -0.45 -4.89 29.99
CA ILE A 29 0.19 -4.21 28.85
C ILE A 29 1.71 -4.24 29.00
N LYS A 30 2.26 -3.91 30.17
CA LYS A 30 3.71 -4.02 30.42
C LYS A 30 4.24 -5.45 30.20
N LEU A 31 3.50 -6.46 30.65
CA LEU A 31 3.86 -7.85 30.40
C LEU A 31 3.93 -8.14 28.89
N TYR A 32 2.96 -7.65 28.10
CA TYR A 32 2.99 -7.77 26.63
C TYR A 32 4.18 -7.03 26.02
N LEU A 33 4.45 -5.81 26.49
CA LEU A 33 5.58 -4.98 26.03
C LEU A 33 6.95 -5.57 26.39
N ASN A 34 7.03 -6.52 27.31
CA ASN A 34 8.28 -7.21 27.64
C ASN A 34 8.36 -8.60 26.97
N ARG A 35 7.22 -9.28 26.81
CA ARG A 35 7.16 -10.69 26.37
C ARG A 35 7.17 -10.88 24.85
N PHE A 36 6.68 -9.91 24.10
CA PHE A 36 6.64 -9.99 22.64
C PHE A 36 7.69 -9.01 22.09
N PRO A 37 8.64 -9.40 21.24
CA PRO A 37 9.53 -8.42 20.60
C PRO A 37 8.76 -7.46 19.69
N SER A 38 9.38 -6.34 19.31
CA SER A 38 8.80 -5.31 18.41
C SER A 38 8.55 -5.85 17.00
N SER A 39 9.33 -6.85 16.56
CA SER A 39 9.08 -7.56 15.31
C SER A 39 8.09 -8.70 15.54
N PRO A 40 6.94 -8.74 14.85
CA PRO A 40 6.12 -9.94 14.76
C PRO A 40 6.86 -10.93 13.84
N ASP A 41 7.91 -11.59 14.35
CA ASP A 41 8.43 -12.80 13.72
C ASP A 41 7.33 -13.87 13.83
N SER A 42 6.46 -13.86 12.83
CA SER A 42 5.27 -14.68 12.67
C SER A 42 5.59 -16.18 12.59
N SER A 43 6.87 -16.54 12.47
CA SER A 43 7.38 -17.91 12.46
C SER A 43 7.16 -18.66 13.78
N ASN A 44 7.08 -17.98 14.93
CA ASN A 44 6.99 -18.64 16.23
C ASN A 44 5.57 -18.86 16.77
N PHE A 45 4.54 -18.25 16.15
CA PHE A 45 3.16 -18.25 16.69
C PHE A 45 2.27 -19.36 16.13
N ASN A 46 2.71 -20.01 15.05
CA ASN A 46 2.03 -21.17 14.48
C ASN A 46 2.55 -22.52 14.99
N SER A 47 3.43 -22.50 16.00
CA SER A 47 3.86 -23.72 16.64
C SER A 47 2.66 -24.39 17.34
N LYS A 48 2.44 -25.67 17.09
CA LYS A 48 1.42 -26.49 17.79
C LYS A 48 1.76 -26.70 19.27
N THR A 49 2.88 -26.15 19.74
CA THR A 49 3.34 -26.23 21.12
C THR A 49 2.36 -25.54 22.07
N ARG A 50 2.36 -25.96 23.33
CA ARG A 50 1.59 -25.32 24.41
C ARG A 50 1.87 -23.81 24.48
N LYS A 51 3.15 -23.41 24.35
CA LYS A 51 3.58 -22.01 24.32
C LYS A 51 3.02 -21.24 23.10
N GLY A 52 2.89 -21.90 21.95
CA GLY A 52 2.26 -21.32 20.75
C GLY A 52 0.76 -21.07 20.94
N LYS A 53 0.04 -22.04 21.51
CA LYS A 53 -1.40 -21.89 21.85
C LYS A 53 -1.64 -20.77 22.87
N GLU A 54 -0.86 -20.72 23.94
CA GLU A 54 -0.93 -19.64 24.95
C GLU A 54 -0.69 -18.27 24.31
N ARG A 55 0.34 -18.14 23.47
CA ARG A 55 0.62 -16.89 22.75
C ARG A 55 -0.53 -16.47 21.83
N ARG A 56 -1.25 -17.40 21.20
CA ARG A 56 -2.42 -17.07 20.36
C ARG A 56 -3.57 -16.50 21.19
N LEU A 57 -3.95 -17.17 22.28
CA LEU A 57 -4.98 -16.69 23.21
C LEU A 57 -4.64 -15.30 23.75
N LEU A 58 -3.36 -15.08 24.06
CA LEU A 58 -2.86 -13.78 24.51
C LEU A 58 -3.04 -12.66 23.47
N ARG A 59 -2.99 -12.94 22.16
CA ARG A 59 -3.21 -11.96 21.08
C ARG A 59 -4.67 -11.52 20.96
N GLU A 60 -5.60 -12.31 21.49
CA GLU A 60 -7.03 -12.02 21.45
C GLU A 60 -7.44 -11.02 22.55
N THR A 61 -6.53 -10.67 23.46
CA THR A 61 -6.80 -9.73 24.54
C THR A 61 -6.73 -8.26 24.10
N LEU A 62 -7.52 -7.40 24.75
CA LEU A 62 -7.46 -5.96 24.57
C LEU A 62 -6.07 -5.39 24.93
N CYS A 63 -5.47 -5.88 26.01
CA CYS A 63 -4.15 -5.42 26.47
C CYS A 63 -3.05 -5.71 25.43
N TYR A 64 -3.10 -6.84 24.72
CA TYR A 64 -2.20 -7.09 23.60
C TYR A 64 -2.41 -6.09 22.46
N ARG A 65 -3.67 -5.81 22.09
CA ARG A 65 -3.98 -4.83 21.04
C ARG A 65 -3.49 -3.43 21.40
N ILE A 66 -3.67 -3.00 22.65
CA ILE A 66 -3.13 -1.72 23.15
C ILE A 66 -1.60 -1.71 23.09
N ALA A 67 -0.94 -2.79 23.50
CA ALA A 67 0.52 -2.91 23.41
C ALA A 67 1.01 -2.82 21.96
N TYR A 68 0.29 -3.43 21.01
CA TYR A 68 0.59 -3.33 19.58
C TYR A 68 0.44 -1.88 19.08
N ILE A 69 -0.65 -1.20 19.43
CA ILE A 69 -0.91 0.20 19.03
C ILE A 69 0.20 1.12 19.57
N TYR A 70 0.51 1.01 20.86
CA TYR A 70 1.60 1.77 21.50
C TYR A 70 2.92 1.64 20.74
N ARG A 71 3.27 0.41 20.33
CA ARG A 71 4.56 0.17 19.67
C ARG A 71 4.61 0.67 18.25
N ASN A 72 3.55 0.46 17.48
CA ASN A 72 3.63 0.48 16.03
C ASN A 72 2.86 1.64 15.40
N SER A 73 1.71 2.01 15.98
CA SER A 73 0.76 2.87 15.28
C SER A 73 1.26 4.27 15.01
N LEU A 74 2.08 4.86 15.90
CA LEU A 74 2.67 6.18 15.65
C LEU A 74 3.60 6.16 14.43
N CYS A 75 4.55 5.22 14.38
CA CYS A 75 5.51 5.13 13.27
C CYS A 75 4.84 4.72 11.96
N ILE A 76 3.87 3.78 12.00
CA ILE A 76 3.10 3.37 10.83
C ILE A 76 2.31 4.56 10.28
N SER A 77 1.59 5.29 11.14
CA SER A 77 0.80 6.44 10.72
C SER A 77 1.66 7.58 10.18
N SER A 78 2.81 7.82 10.79
CA SER A 78 3.78 8.81 10.32
C SER A 78 4.28 8.48 8.92
N ALA A 79 4.66 7.22 8.67
CA ALA A 79 5.08 6.77 7.34
C ALA A 79 3.96 6.92 6.30
N VAL A 80 2.76 6.45 6.62
CA VAL A 80 1.58 6.59 5.74
C VAL A 80 1.31 8.06 5.45
N ALA A 81 1.32 8.93 6.46
CA ALA A 81 1.08 10.35 6.28
C ALA A 81 2.15 11.00 5.39
N HIS A 82 3.43 10.70 5.62
CA HIS A 82 4.55 11.21 4.84
C HIS A 82 4.42 10.87 3.35
N HIS A 83 4.26 9.58 3.02
CA HIS A 83 4.17 9.16 1.62
C HIS A 83 2.85 9.59 0.97
N PHE A 84 1.74 9.60 1.71
CA PHE A 84 0.46 10.05 1.19
C PHE A 84 0.43 11.57 0.94
N GLU A 85 1.04 12.39 1.79
CA GLU A 85 1.22 13.83 1.55
C GLU A 85 2.02 14.08 0.28
N LYS A 86 3.11 13.32 0.07
CA LYS A 86 3.91 13.39 -1.17
C LYS A 86 3.06 13.08 -2.41
N VAL A 87 2.30 11.99 -2.38
CA VAL A 87 1.38 11.61 -3.47
C VAL A 87 0.31 12.69 -3.69
N LEU A 88 -0.25 13.22 -2.61
CA LEU A 88 -1.27 14.26 -2.64
C LEU A 88 -0.75 15.53 -3.30
N ASN A 89 0.45 15.98 -2.94
CA ASN A 89 1.06 17.17 -3.52
C ASN A 89 1.33 17.01 -5.02
N GLN A 90 1.76 15.82 -5.44
CA GLN A 90 2.04 15.51 -6.85
C GLN A 90 0.75 15.30 -7.68
N ASN A 91 -0.36 14.91 -7.04
CA ASN A 91 -1.61 14.54 -7.72
C ASN A 91 -2.81 15.32 -7.15
N LYS A 92 -2.58 16.57 -6.76
CA LYS A 92 -3.55 17.38 -6.01
C LYS A 92 -4.87 17.58 -6.76
N SER A 93 -4.80 17.84 -8.07
CA SER A 93 -5.99 18.01 -8.92
C SER A 93 -6.84 16.75 -8.94
N HIS A 94 -6.23 15.60 -9.22
CA HIS A 94 -6.89 14.30 -9.27
C HIS A 94 -7.59 13.96 -7.94
N LEU A 95 -6.89 14.10 -6.82
CA LEU A 95 -7.46 13.80 -5.50
C LEU A 95 -8.52 14.80 -5.05
N SER A 96 -8.38 16.08 -5.42
CA SER A 96 -9.42 17.08 -5.18
C SER A 96 -10.68 16.77 -5.98
N GLU A 97 -10.52 16.43 -7.26
CA GLU A 97 -11.64 16.05 -8.14
C GLU A 97 -12.35 14.79 -7.65
N LEU A 98 -11.57 13.78 -7.22
CA LEU A 98 -12.11 12.56 -6.60
C LEU A 98 -12.91 12.86 -5.33
N GLY A 99 -12.44 13.80 -4.51
CA GLY A 99 -13.16 14.27 -3.32
C GLY A 99 -14.41 15.09 -3.61
N GLN A 100 -14.39 15.92 -4.67
CA GLN A 100 -15.50 16.82 -5.03
C GLN A 100 -16.65 16.11 -5.75
N LYS A 101 -16.32 15.17 -6.64
CA LYS A 101 -17.32 14.42 -7.42
C LYS A 101 -18.15 13.48 -6.55
N ASN A 102 -17.64 13.09 -5.39
CA ASN A 102 -18.24 12.06 -4.56
C ASN A 102 -18.84 12.66 -3.28
N ARG A 103 -20.16 12.54 -3.13
CA ARG A 103 -20.86 12.88 -1.88
C ARG A 103 -20.35 12.08 -0.68
N THR A 104 -19.79 10.90 -0.92
CA THR A 104 -19.20 10.08 0.13
C THR A 104 -17.86 9.54 -0.34
N PHE A 105 -16.80 10.01 0.29
CA PHE A 105 -15.44 9.52 0.05
C PHE A 105 -15.20 8.25 0.86
N ARG A 106 -14.65 7.21 0.24
CA ARG A 106 -14.62 5.85 0.79
C ARG A 106 -13.20 5.35 0.86
N ILE A 107 -12.80 4.88 2.04
CA ILE A 107 -11.47 4.31 2.30
C ILE A 107 -11.68 2.84 2.68
N CYS A 108 -10.94 1.93 2.05
CA CYS A 108 -10.90 0.51 2.42
C CYS A 108 -9.49 0.14 2.87
N SER A 109 -9.33 -0.27 4.13
CA SER A 109 -8.04 -0.71 4.69
C SER A 109 -8.02 -2.23 4.84
N LEU A 110 -7.05 -2.86 4.17
CA LEU A 110 -6.84 -4.31 4.16
C LEU A 110 -5.73 -4.67 5.15
N GLY A 111 -6.06 -5.48 6.15
CA GLY A 111 -5.20 -5.72 7.33
C GLY A 111 -5.26 -4.59 8.35
N GLY A 112 -6.35 -3.81 8.37
CA GLY A 112 -6.47 -2.53 9.07
C GLY A 112 -6.81 -2.60 10.56
N GLY A 113 -6.56 -3.70 11.27
CA GLY A 113 -7.03 -3.89 12.65
C GLY A 113 -6.69 -2.75 13.62
N SER A 114 -5.52 -2.11 13.49
CA SER A 114 -5.04 -0.98 14.33
C SER A 114 -5.35 0.43 13.79
N PRO A 115 -6.36 0.55 12.92
CA PRO A 115 -6.54 1.48 11.77
C PRO A 115 -5.49 2.58 11.54
N SER A 116 -4.19 2.28 11.64
CA SER A 116 -3.15 3.32 11.69
C SER A 116 -3.00 4.08 10.37
N ASP A 117 -3.08 3.33 9.26
CA ASP A 117 -3.13 3.88 7.91
C ASP A 117 -4.34 4.78 7.70
N VAL A 118 -5.52 4.35 8.12
CA VAL A 118 -6.76 5.12 7.98
C VAL A 118 -6.69 6.44 8.77
N ILE A 119 -6.21 6.41 10.02
CA ILE A 119 -6.00 7.62 10.82
C ILE A 119 -5.11 8.61 10.08
N ALA A 120 -3.96 8.14 9.56
CA ALA A 120 -3.04 8.98 8.81
C ALA A 120 -3.66 9.57 7.55
N LEU A 121 -4.34 8.75 6.74
CA LEU A 121 -5.03 9.19 5.52
C LEU A 121 -6.05 10.29 5.83
N ILE A 122 -6.89 10.09 6.83
CA ILE A 122 -7.91 11.08 7.24
C ILE A 122 -7.23 12.38 7.69
N LYS A 123 -6.21 12.32 8.55
CA LYS A 123 -5.52 13.52 9.05
C LYS A 123 -4.88 14.32 7.91
N VAL A 124 -4.30 13.64 6.91
CA VAL A 124 -3.73 14.30 5.72
C VAL A 124 -4.83 14.92 4.86
N LEU A 125 -5.94 14.21 4.62
CA LEU A 125 -7.09 14.75 3.88
C LEU A 125 -7.70 15.96 4.60
N GLU A 126 -7.82 15.90 5.93
CA GLU A 126 -8.30 17.00 6.79
C GLU A 126 -7.41 18.23 6.70
N ALA A 127 -6.09 18.04 6.73
CA ALA A 127 -5.15 19.15 6.65
C ALA A 127 -5.11 19.83 5.28
N ASN A 128 -5.41 19.10 4.19
CA ASN A 128 -5.12 19.58 2.84
C ASN A 128 -6.35 19.77 1.93
N LEU A 129 -7.42 19.01 2.13
CA LEU A 129 -8.54 18.90 1.20
C LEU A 129 -9.91 19.10 1.82
N VAL A 130 -10.09 19.05 3.14
CA VAL A 130 -11.44 18.98 3.73
C VAL A 130 -12.32 20.20 3.44
N ALA A 131 -11.75 21.42 3.33
CA ALA A 131 -12.52 22.59 2.88
C ALA A 131 -13.09 22.45 1.45
N ARG A 132 -12.56 21.50 0.66
CA ARG A 132 -12.94 21.23 -0.73
C ARG A 132 -13.70 19.92 -0.89
N MET A 133 -13.79 19.09 0.15
CA MET A 133 -14.60 17.87 0.13
C MET A 133 -16.01 18.22 0.59
N SER A 134 -16.98 18.10 -0.32
CA SER A 134 -18.39 18.38 -0.05
C SER A 134 -19.11 17.25 0.70
N GLY A 135 -18.41 16.16 1.02
CA GLY A 135 -18.99 14.87 1.39
C GLY A 135 -18.49 14.24 2.69
N ASP A 136 -19.22 13.22 3.14
CA ASP A 136 -18.83 12.37 4.28
C ASP A 136 -17.64 11.47 3.93
N ILE A 137 -16.89 11.01 4.95
CA ILE A 137 -15.89 9.94 4.79
C ILE A 137 -16.45 8.66 5.41
N GLN A 138 -16.50 7.59 4.62
CA GLN A 138 -16.79 6.24 5.05
C GLN A 138 -15.51 5.40 5.04
N VAL A 139 -15.36 4.57 6.06
CA VAL A 139 -14.21 3.68 6.24
C VAL A 139 -14.70 2.25 6.32
N THR A 140 -14.13 1.36 5.52
CA THR A 140 -14.26 -0.08 5.68
C THR A 140 -12.92 -0.66 6.08
N ILE A 141 -12.91 -1.40 7.18
CA ILE A 141 -11.73 -2.13 7.68
C ILE A 141 -11.95 -3.60 7.41
N VAL A 142 -10.96 -4.24 6.78
CA VAL A 142 -10.95 -5.68 6.54
C VAL A 142 -9.79 -6.28 7.33
N ASP A 143 -10.08 -7.20 8.24
CA ASP A 143 -9.06 -7.88 9.03
C ASP A 143 -9.45 -9.34 9.26
N MET A 144 -8.47 -10.23 9.41
CA MET A 144 -8.75 -11.64 9.63
C MET A 144 -9.13 -11.97 11.08
N ASN A 145 -8.91 -11.05 12.02
CA ASN A 145 -9.17 -11.25 13.44
C ASN A 145 -10.27 -10.31 13.91
N GLY A 146 -11.48 -10.85 14.06
CA GLY A 146 -12.67 -10.11 14.52
C GLY A 146 -12.51 -9.42 15.87
N ASN A 147 -11.59 -9.86 16.72
CA ASN A 147 -11.33 -9.21 18.01
C ASN A 147 -10.79 -7.78 17.86
N TRP A 148 -10.29 -7.40 16.69
CA TRP A 148 -9.92 -6.01 16.41
C TRP A 148 -11.12 -5.09 16.23
N LYS A 149 -12.32 -5.59 15.90
CA LYS A 149 -13.50 -4.77 15.57
C LYS A 149 -13.78 -3.70 16.61
N SER A 150 -13.94 -4.08 17.88
CA SER A 150 -14.26 -3.14 18.96
C SER A 150 -13.15 -2.12 19.22
N THR A 151 -11.89 -2.55 19.13
CA THR A 151 -10.72 -1.69 19.34
C THR A 151 -10.56 -0.70 18.19
N CYS A 152 -10.70 -1.17 16.96
CA CYS A 152 -10.68 -0.37 15.74
C CYS A 152 -11.74 0.72 15.76
N ILE A 153 -13.01 0.35 16.02
CA ILE A 153 -14.11 1.32 16.12
C ILE A 153 -13.81 2.35 17.21
N SER A 154 -13.32 1.93 18.38
CA SER A 154 -12.99 2.83 19.49
C SER A 154 -11.88 3.83 19.14
N ILE A 155 -10.87 3.40 18.37
CA ILE A 155 -9.80 4.28 17.87
C ILE A 155 -10.37 5.30 16.87
N LEU A 156 -11.13 4.84 15.88
CA LEU A 156 -11.71 5.71 14.85
C LEU A 156 -12.67 6.74 15.46
N GLN A 157 -13.46 6.36 16.48
CA GLN A 157 -14.33 7.28 17.24
C GLN A 157 -13.60 8.39 18.00
N CYS A 158 -12.27 8.29 18.17
CA CYS A 158 -11.47 9.38 18.73
C CYS A 158 -11.25 10.52 17.72
N LEU A 159 -11.58 10.30 16.44
CA LEU A 159 -11.68 11.38 15.46
C LEU A 159 -13.07 12.02 15.52
N GLU A 160 -13.11 13.34 15.59
CA GLU A 160 -14.35 14.14 15.68
C GLU A 160 -15.43 13.72 14.67
N ARG A 161 -15.05 13.52 13.40
CA ARG A 161 -15.97 13.13 12.32
C ARG A 161 -16.62 11.76 12.47
N PHE A 162 -16.09 10.90 13.35
CA PHE A 162 -16.54 9.54 13.61
C PHE A 162 -17.12 9.36 15.03
N LYS A 163 -17.32 10.45 15.78
CA LYS A 163 -18.01 10.39 17.09
C LYS A 163 -19.37 9.69 17.01
N HIS A 164 -20.08 9.85 15.89
CA HIS A 164 -21.26 9.07 15.51
C HIS A 164 -20.86 8.09 14.40
N PRO A 165 -20.48 6.85 14.76
CA PRO A 165 -19.76 5.94 13.87
C PRO A 165 -20.64 5.32 12.79
N GLU A 166 -21.95 5.24 12.97
CA GLU A 166 -22.86 4.64 12.00
C GLU A 166 -23.52 5.73 11.14
N PRO A 167 -23.56 5.57 9.80
CA PRO A 167 -23.08 4.46 8.97
C PRO A 167 -21.65 4.68 8.41
N LYS A 168 -20.77 5.34 9.15
CA LYS A 168 -19.46 5.83 8.68
C LYS A 168 -18.32 4.81 8.79
N ILE A 169 -18.44 3.79 9.65
CA ILE A 169 -17.43 2.77 9.89
C ILE A 169 -18.02 1.38 9.69
N SER A 170 -17.40 0.58 8.83
CA SER A 170 -17.68 -0.84 8.62
C SER A 170 -16.46 -1.68 8.96
N PHE A 171 -16.68 -2.85 9.55
CA PHE A 171 -15.62 -3.83 9.83
C PHE A 171 -16.03 -5.20 9.29
N ILE A 172 -15.21 -5.76 8.41
CA ILE A 172 -15.39 -7.06 7.78
C ILE A 172 -14.32 -8.00 8.30
N GLU A 173 -14.74 -9.07 8.98
CA GLU A 173 -13.84 -10.16 9.37
C GLU A 173 -13.67 -11.12 8.20
N ALA A 174 -12.49 -11.12 7.57
CA ALA A 174 -12.24 -11.95 6.40
C ALA A 174 -10.76 -12.27 6.18
N ASP A 175 -10.50 -13.46 5.62
CA ASP A 175 -9.19 -13.83 5.09
C ASP A 175 -8.97 -13.18 3.73
N ILE A 176 -8.08 -12.19 3.68
CA ILE A 176 -7.79 -11.46 2.44
C ILE A 176 -6.98 -12.27 1.40
N SER A 177 -6.57 -13.50 1.73
CA SER A 177 -6.03 -14.44 0.74
C SER A 177 -7.11 -15.05 -0.17
N ALA A 178 -8.38 -14.93 0.21
CA ALA A 178 -9.55 -15.36 -0.54
C ALA A 178 -10.68 -14.31 -0.43
N PHE A 179 -10.72 -13.35 -1.35
CA PHE A 179 -11.73 -12.29 -1.32
C PHE A 179 -13.14 -12.85 -1.49
N GLY A 180 -13.91 -12.83 -0.39
CA GLY A 180 -15.37 -12.99 -0.43
C GLY A 180 -16.06 -11.80 -1.11
N GLU A 181 -17.37 -11.91 -1.29
CA GLU A 181 -18.18 -10.87 -1.96
C GLU A 181 -18.13 -9.54 -1.22
N GLU A 182 -18.25 -9.54 0.11
CA GLU A 182 -18.21 -8.32 0.92
C GLU A 182 -16.89 -7.56 0.78
N VAL A 183 -15.76 -8.26 0.86
CA VAL A 183 -14.43 -7.65 0.68
C VAL A 183 -14.26 -7.14 -0.75
N THR A 184 -14.72 -7.92 -1.74
CA THR A 184 -14.71 -7.51 -3.14
C THR A 184 -15.48 -6.22 -3.36
N ASN A 185 -16.67 -6.10 -2.78
CA ASN A 185 -17.50 -4.90 -2.86
C ASN A 185 -16.86 -3.72 -2.12
N ALA A 186 -16.25 -3.96 -0.96
CA ALA A 186 -15.52 -2.93 -0.24
C ALA A 186 -14.35 -2.35 -1.06
N ILE A 187 -13.58 -3.20 -1.74
CA ILE A 187 -12.47 -2.76 -2.61
C ILE A 187 -13.00 -2.01 -3.84
N LYS A 188 -14.01 -2.56 -4.53
CA LYS A 188 -14.58 -1.96 -5.76
C LYS A 188 -15.16 -0.57 -5.53
N ASN A 189 -15.80 -0.36 -4.38
CA ASN A 189 -16.47 0.90 -4.05
C ASN A 189 -15.55 1.93 -3.37
N ALA A 190 -14.31 1.56 -3.05
CA ALA A 190 -13.37 2.44 -2.37
C ALA A 190 -12.69 3.41 -3.33
N HIS A 191 -12.47 4.65 -2.86
CA HIS A 191 -11.71 5.68 -3.55
C HIS A 191 -10.22 5.59 -3.21
N ILE A 192 -9.91 5.14 -1.99
CA ILE A 192 -8.57 4.77 -1.55
C ILE A 192 -8.65 3.37 -0.96
N VAL A 193 -7.83 2.46 -1.48
CA VAL A 193 -7.55 1.17 -0.87
C VAL A 193 -6.16 1.25 -0.26
N SER A 194 -6.01 0.91 1.01
CA SER A 194 -4.72 0.85 1.69
C SER A 194 -4.42 -0.57 2.17
N MET A 195 -3.16 -0.95 2.10
CA MET A 195 -2.63 -2.18 2.68
C MET A 195 -1.29 -1.84 3.31
N VAL A 196 -1.19 -1.93 4.63
CA VAL A 196 -0.01 -1.48 5.38
C VAL A 196 0.49 -2.55 6.33
N LYS A 197 1.76 -2.96 6.17
CA LYS A 197 2.45 -4.03 6.91
C LYS A 197 1.72 -5.38 6.93
N PHE A 198 0.77 -5.60 6.03
CA PHE A 198 -0.04 -6.80 6.05
C PHE A 198 0.75 -8.04 5.59
N ILE A 199 1.52 -7.91 4.52
CA ILE A 199 2.12 -9.05 3.82
C ILE A 199 3.27 -9.63 4.64
N SER A 200 4.13 -8.75 5.16
CA SER A 200 5.19 -9.17 6.08
C SER A 200 4.66 -9.81 7.36
N GLU A 201 3.56 -9.28 7.93
CA GLU A 201 2.98 -9.80 9.17
C GLU A 201 2.20 -11.12 8.99
N SER A 202 1.48 -11.27 7.87
CA SER A 202 0.58 -12.43 7.66
C SER A 202 1.30 -13.67 7.12
N GLN A 203 2.36 -13.53 6.33
CA GLN A 203 2.89 -14.65 5.54
C GLN A 203 4.21 -15.25 6.04
N GLY A 204 4.84 -14.68 7.08
CA GLY A 204 6.10 -15.20 7.63
C GLY A 204 7.21 -15.37 6.59
N GLY A 205 7.17 -14.55 5.54
CA GLY A 205 8.22 -14.42 4.52
C GLY A 205 8.49 -15.65 3.66
N THR A 206 7.72 -16.75 3.74
CA THR A 206 8.03 -17.93 2.93
C THR A 206 7.69 -17.70 1.45
N ARG A 207 8.60 -18.07 0.54
CA ARG A 207 8.44 -17.91 -0.91
C ARG A 207 7.15 -18.54 -1.45
N LYS A 208 6.73 -19.69 -0.90
CA LYS A 208 5.50 -20.39 -1.30
C LYS A 208 4.24 -19.58 -0.97
N LYS A 209 4.18 -19.01 0.24
CA LYS A 209 3.08 -18.15 0.67
C LYS A 209 3.03 -16.85 -0.11
N MET A 210 4.18 -16.25 -0.40
CA MET A 210 4.30 -15.10 -1.30
C MET A 210 3.78 -15.42 -2.70
N ALA A 211 4.17 -16.56 -3.28
CA ALA A 211 3.67 -16.98 -4.59
C ALA A 211 2.15 -17.23 -4.61
N GLN A 212 1.59 -17.80 -3.53
CA GLN A 212 0.14 -17.98 -3.39
C GLN A 212 -0.58 -16.63 -3.26
N PHE A 213 -0.04 -15.73 -2.44
CA PHE A 213 -0.54 -14.37 -2.31
C PHE A 213 -0.56 -13.65 -3.66
N ARG A 214 0.54 -13.72 -4.43
CA ARG A 214 0.61 -13.16 -5.81
C ARG A 214 -0.52 -13.66 -6.70
N LYS A 215 -0.74 -14.97 -6.74
CA LYS A 215 -1.79 -15.58 -7.57
C LYS A 215 -3.19 -15.11 -7.17
N ASN A 216 -3.38 -14.79 -5.90
CA ASN A 216 -4.66 -14.40 -5.34
C ASN A 216 -4.84 -12.88 -5.22
N LEU A 217 -3.79 -12.09 -5.45
CA LEU A 217 -3.81 -10.64 -5.26
C LEU A 217 -4.55 -9.94 -6.40
N LYS A 218 -5.88 -10.07 -6.40
CA LYS A 218 -6.78 -9.43 -7.37
C LYS A 218 -7.09 -7.97 -7.04
N ILE A 219 -6.49 -7.39 -5.99
CA ILE A 219 -6.79 -6.02 -5.53
C ILE A 219 -6.68 -5.03 -6.68
N CYS A 220 -5.61 -5.09 -7.46
CA CYS A 220 -5.39 -4.16 -8.57
C CYS A 220 -6.40 -4.32 -9.72
N GLU A 221 -7.05 -5.48 -9.84
CA GLU A 221 -8.13 -5.72 -10.80
C GLU A 221 -9.47 -5.20 -10.26
N LEU A 222 -9.64 -5.22 -8.94
CA LEU A 222 -10.86 -4.82 -8.25
C LEU A 222 -10.96 -3.32 -8.00
N VAL A 223 -9.84 -2.63 -7.81
CA VAL A 223 -9.81 -1.17 -7.62
C VAL A 223 -10.40 -0.50 -8.85
N GLN A 224 -11.40 0.37 -8.64
CA GLN A 224 -12.09 1.08 -9.71
C GLN A 224 -11.17 2.15 -10.36
N PRO A 225 -11.36 2.45 -11.66
CA PRO A 225 -10.64 3.54 -12.32
C PRO A 225 -10.74 4.87 -11.56
N GLY A 226 -9.62 5.60 -11.51
CA GLY A 226 -9.47 6.85 -10.77
C GLY A 226 -9.18 6.67 -9.27
N SER A 227 -9.36 5.48 -8.71
CA SER A 227 -9.07 5.22 -7.28
C SER A 227 -7.60 4.92 -7.04
N LEU A 228 -7.18 5.14 -5.79
CA LEU A 228 -5.81 4.90 -5.34
C LEU A 228 -5.68 3.54 -4.66
N PHE A 229 -4.57 2.86 -4.92
CA PHE A 229 -4.09 1.75 -4.11
C PHE A 229 -2.74 2.11 -3.48
N LEU A 230 -2.70 2.15 -2.15
CA LEU A 230 -1.54 2.48 -1.32
C LEU A 230 -1.03 1.20 -0.64
N LEU A 231 0.22 0.83 -0.92
CA LEU A 231 0.88 -0.32 -0.32
C LEU A 231 2.17 0.12 0.38
N LEU A 232 2.24 -0.10 1.69
CA LEU A 232 3.45 0.09 2.50
C LEU A 232 3.74 -1.22 3.23
N ASP A 233 4.90 -1.83 3.03
CA ASP A 233 5.23 -3.09 3.72
C ASP A 233 6.74 -3.19 3.98
N CYS A 234 7.21 -4.24 4.66
CA CYS A 234 8.65 -4.45 4.79
C CYS A 234 9.28 -4.81 3.44
N PRO A 235 10.48 -4.30 3.12
CA PRO A 235 11.21 -4.69 1.91
C PRO A 235 11.61 -6.15 2.03
N GLN A 236 10.89 -7.03 1.34
CA GLN A 236 11.23 -8.43 1.15
C GLN A 236 11.43 -8.64 -0.34
N ASN A 237 12.54 -9.25 -0.77
CA ASN A 237 12.86 -9.41 -2.20
C ASN A 237 11.69 -10.02 -3.00
N GLY A 238 11.00 -11.02 -2.43
CA GLY A 238 9.83 -11.63 -3.07
C GLY A 238 8.60 -10.74 -3.16
N LEU A 239 8.47 -9.70 -2.33
CA LEU A 239 7.34 -8.76 -2.36
C LEU A 239 7.48 -7.74 -3.49
N VAL A 240 8.68 -7.20 -3.69
CA VAL A 240 9.00 -6.27 -4.79
C VAL A 240 8.62 -6.92 -6.13
N ASP A 241 8.98 -8.19 -6.30
CA ASP A 241 8.65 -9.01 -7.48
C ASP A 241 7.15 -9.16 -7.72
N ILE A 242 6.36 -9.32 -6.65
CA ILE A 242 4.91 -9.54 -6.71
C ILE A 242 4.17 -8.26 -7.09
N CYS A 243 4.67 -7.12 -6.64
CA CYS A 243 4.02 -5.83 -6.80
C CYS A 243 4.49 -5.09 -8.06
N GLY A 244 4.86 -5.81 -9.12
CA GLY A 244 5.30 -5.23 -10.40
C GLY A 244 6.82 -5.19 -10.62
N GLY A 245 7.59 -6.03 -9.92
CA GLY A 245 9.07 -6.05 -10.00
C GLY A 245 9.67 -4.71 -9.55
N ASP A 246 10.91 -4.41 -9.89
CA ASP A 246 11.56 -3.12 -9.55
C ASP A 246 10.83 -1.91 -10.13
N THR A 247 10.17 -2.13 -11.26
CA THR A 247 9.43 -1.11 -12.01
C THR A 247 8.14 -0.67 -11.33
N GLY A 248 7.59 -1.53 -10.46
CA GLY A 248 6.28 -1.30 -9.83
C GLY A 248 5.13 -1.19 -10.83
N LEU A 249 5.29 -1.73 -12.05
CA LEU A 249 4.27 -1.61 -13.09
C LEU A 249 3.18 -2.66 -12.90
N ILE A 250 1.95 -2.18 -12.87
CA ILE A 250 0.75 -3.01 -12.83
C ILE A 250 -0.14 -2.62 -14.01
N PRO A 251 -0.72 -3.60 -14.75
CA PRO A 251 -1.64 -3.29 -15.84
C PRO A 251 -2.75 -2.34 -15.39
N GLU A 252 -3.14 -1.39 -16.26
CA GLU A 252 -4.25 -0.45 -15.98
C GLU A 252 -4.04 0.40 -14.75
N SER A 253 -2.78 0.69 -14.41
CA SER A 253 -2.42 1.51 -13.26
C SER A 253 -1.29 2.46 -13.62
N ARG A 254 -1.37 3.69 -13.12
CA ARG A 254 -0.28 4.67 -13.13
C ARG A 254 0.39 4.65 -11.76
N THR A 255 1.66 4.28 -11.72
CA THR A 255 2.47 4.37 -10.51
C THR A 255 2.77 5.84 -10.22
N VAL A 256 2.40 6.33 -9.05
CA VAL A 256 2.62 7.71 -8.61
C VAL A 256 3.64 7.83 -7.49
N CYS A 257 3.95 6.72 -6.82
CA CYS A 257 5.06 6.62 -5.87
C CYS A 257 5.65 5.21 -5.95
N ASN A 258 6.97 5.11 -6.00
CA ASN A 258 7.72 3.86 -6.00
C ASN A 258 9.02 4.07 -5.22
N GLU A 259 9.06 3.60 -3.98
CA GLU A 259 10.24 3.63 -3.12
C GLU A 259 10.50 2.19 -2.68
N PRO A 260 11.36 1.45 -3.41
CA PRO A 260 11.54 0.02 -3.18
C PRO A 260 12.19 -0.30 -1.83
N GLU A 261 12.94 0.64 -1.29
CA GLU A 261 13.56 0.59 0.03
C GLU A 261 13.59 2.02 0.61
N HIS A 262 13.02 2.19 1.79
CA HIS A 262 12.92 3.46 2.49
C HIS A 262 12.95 3.25 4.01
N SER A 263 13.91 3.88 4.67
CA SER A 263 13.96 3.93 6.14
C SER A 263 13.19 5.15 6.63
N HIS A 264 11.92 4.95 7.00
CA HIS A 264 11.11 6.01 7.61
C HIS A 264 11.49 6.17 9.07
N LYS A 265 11.69 7.41 9.53
CA LYS A 265 11.99 7.73 10.93
C LYS A 265 10.99 8.76 11.46
N LEU A 266 10.58 8.59 12.71
CA LEU A 266 9.80 9.60 13.41
C LEU A 266 10.63 10.86 13.65
N ASP A 267 9.96 12.01 13.56
CA ASP A 267 10.53 13.29 13.96
C ASP A 267 11.04 13.26 15.42
N SER A 268 12.19 13.87 15.70
CA SER A 268 12.81 13.84 17.02
C SER A 268 11.92 14.49 18.10
N ALA A 269 11.21 15.57 17.77
CA ALA A 269 10.29 16.20 18.73
C ALA A 269 9.10 15.27 19.03
N ALA A 270 8.62 14.52 18.04
CA ALA A 270 7.58 13.52 18.26
C ALA A 270 8.06 12.33 19.12
N LEU A 271 9.30 11.88 18.94
CA LEU A 271 9.94 10.85 19.79
C LEU A 271 10.03 11.31 21.25
N GLU A 272 10.54 12.52 21.48
CA GLU A 272 10.62 13.09 22.82
C GLU A 272 9.24 13.25 23.45
N ARG A 273 8.25 13.72 22.68
CA ARG A 273 6.87 13.87 23.14
C ARG A 273 6.25 12.53 23.51
N HIS A 274 6.45 11.51 22.68
CA HIS A 274 6.00 10.14 22.94
C HIS A 274 6.63 9.58 24.21
N ALA A 275 7.95 9.71 24.35
CA ALA A 275 8.65 9.30 25.56
C ALA A 275 8.07 9.98 26.81
N ARG A 276 7.91 11.32 26.78
CA ARG A 276 7.33 12.08 27.90
C ARG A 276 5.93 11.63 28.28
N PHE A 277 5.07 11.35 27.31
CA PHE A 277 3.70 10.90 27.57
C PHE A 277 3.62 9.50 28.18
N PHE A 278 4.42 8.58 27.66
CA PHE A 278 4.31 7.17 28.03
C PHE A 278 5.28 6.72 29.11
N ASP A 279 6.31 7.51 29.46
CA ASP A 279 7.29 7.12 30.47
C ASP A 279 6.64 6.81 31.83
N LYS A 280 5.67 7.63 32.24
CA LYS A 280 4.89 7.40 33.48
C LYS A 280 4.05 6.12 33.41
N LEU A 281 3.57 5.75 32.23
CA LEU A 281 2.70 4.59 32.05
C LEU A 281 3.50 3.30 31.93
N PHE A 282 4.56 3.29 31.11
CA PHE A 282 5.24 2.08 30.67
C PHE A 282 6.73 2.00 31.03
N ARG A 283 7.34 3.05 31.64
CA ARG A 283 8.74 3.11 32.08
C ARG A 283 9.74 2.69 31.00
N SER A 284 9.89 3.54 29.97
CA SER A 284 10.84 3.32 28.86
C SER A 284 10.62 2.02 28.05
N ALA A 285 9.39 1.51 27.96
CA ALA A 285 9.09 0.36 27.12
C ALA A 285 9.37 0.65 25.64
N ASN A 286 9.99 -0.31 24.94
CA ASN A 286 10.36 -0.18 23.53
C ASN A 286 9.13 0.12 22.65
N TYR A 287 9.30 1.06 21.74
CA TYR A 287 8.37 1.40 20.66
C TYR A 287 9.15 1.58 19.35
N SER A 288 8.47 1.49 18.22
CA SER A 288 9.10 1.63 16.90
C SER A 288 9.35 3.11 16.62
N SER A 289 10.62 3.50 16.52
CA SER A 289 11.03 4.86 16.13
C SER A 289 11.34 4.98 14.63
N SER A 290 11.51 3.84 13.96
CA SER A 290 11.77 3.75 12.54
C SER A 290 11.11 2.50 11.94
N LEU A 291 10.89 2.55 10.63
CA LEU A 291 10.37 1.43 9.84
C LEU A 291 11.14 1.35 8.53
N GLU A 292 11.67 0.17 8.24
CA GLU A 292 12.13 -0.17 6.90
C GLU A 292 10.93 -0.57 6.05
N LEU A 293 10.73 0.17 4.96
CA LEU A 293 9.55 0.12 4.14
C LEU A 293 9.87 -0.01 2.66
N PHE A 294 9.00 -0.73 2.01
CA PHE A 294 8.73 -0.71 0.59
C PHE A 294 7.42 0.05 0.40
N VAL A 295 7.41 1.08 -0.45
CA VAL A 295 6.25 1.94 -0.66
C VAL A 295 5.90 2.00 -2.13
N ARG A 296 4.64 1.66 -2.44
CA ARG A 296 4.08 1.84 -3.78
C ARG A 296 2.69 2.41 -3.73
N VAL A 297 2.44 3.35 -4.63
CA VAL A 297 1.13 3.95 -4.80
C VAL A 297 0.77 3.95 -6.27
N TRP A 298 -0.42 3.44 -6.56
CA TRP A 298 -0.99 3.39 -7.89
C TRP A 298 -2.30 4.15 -7.95
N ILE A 299 -2.55 4.78 -9.09
CA ILE A 299 -3.88 5.23 -9.48
C ILE A 299 -4.37 4.30 -10.59
N LYS A 300 -5.51 3.64 -10.39
CA LYS A 300 -6.11 2.81 -11.44
C LYS A 300 -6.54 3.70 -12.60
N THR A 301 -6.30 3.26 -13.83
CA THR A 301 -6.69 3.97 -15.05
C THR A 301 -7.67 3.12 -15.86
N GLU A 302 -8.62 3.75 -16.56
CA GLU A 302 -9.59 3.05 -17.42
C GLU A 302 -8.92 2.27 -18.56
N ARG A 303 -7.73 2.73 -18.98
CA ARG A 303 -6.93 2.12 -20.03
C ARG A 303 -5.53 1.88 -19.48
N PRO A 304 -4.89 0.74 -19.79
CA PRO A 304 -3.49 0.56 -19.46
C PRO A 304 -2.67 1.69 -20.08
N PRO A 305 -1.64 2.20 -19.38
CA PRO A 305 -0.72 3.22 -19.90
C PRO A 305 0.19 2.65 -20.99
N LEU A 306 -0.36 1.87 -21.93
CA LEU A 306 0.29 1.35 -23.14
C LEU A 306 0.77 2.45 -24.08
N THR A 307 0.44 3.70 -23.77
CA THR A 307 0.81 4.88 -24.55
C THR A 307 1.86 5.74 -23.86
N ASP A 308 2.29 5.38 -22.63
CA ASP A 308 3.32 6.14 -21.94
C ASP A 308 4.69 5.55 -22.27
N SER A 309 5.52 6.33 -22.96
CA SER A 309 6.90 5.96 -23.28
C SER A 309 7.68 5.56 -22.01
N VAL A 310 7.34 6.13 -20.85
CA VAL A 310 7.95 5.80 -19.55
C VAL A 310 7.57 4.38 -19.10
N PHE A 311 6.32 3.98 -19.30
CA PHE A 311 5.85 2.62 -19.01
C PHE A 311 6.55 1.59 -19.89
N LEU A 312 6.73 1.89 -21.18
CA LEU A 312 7.42 1.01 -22.11
C LEU A 312 8.93 0.96 -21.87
N LYS A 313 9.56 2.07 -21.46
CA LYS A 313 10.98 2.13 -21.02
C LYS A 313 11.23 1.29 -19.79
N ALA A 314 10.33 1.34 -18.81
CA ALA A 314 10.47 0.61 -17.56
C ALA A 314 10.21 -0.90 -17.74
N LEU A 315 9.30 -1.31 -18.63
CA LEU A 315 9.01 -2.73 -18.88
C LEU A 315 10.13 -3.50 -19.61
N CYS A 316 11.11 -2.81 -20.19
CA CYS A 316 12.20 -3.45 -20.92
C CYS A 316 13.42 -2.52 -20.92
N GLU A 317 14.54 -2.89 -20.29
CA GLU A 317 15.85 -2.30 -20.64
C GLU A 317 16.14 -2.46 -22.16
N LYS A 318 15.61 -3.54 -22.73
CA LYS A 318 15.58 -3.79 -24.17
C LYS A 318 14.77 -2.75 -24.96
N TYR A 319 13.93 -1.90 -24.35
CA TYR A 319 13.17 -0.84 -25.01
C TYR A 319 14.10 0.27 -25.52
N GLU A 320 15.09 0.70 -24.74
CA GLU A 320 16.06 1.70 -25.19
C GLU A 320 17.03 1.12 -26.22
N ASP A 321 17.47 -0.12 -26.02
CA ASP A 321 18.22 -0.88 -27.01
C ASP A 321 17.43 -1.05 -28.33
N PHE A 322 16.14 -1.30 -28.21
CA PHE A 322 15.20 -1.38 -29.32
C PHE A 322 15.03 -0.02 -30.02
N LYS A 323 14.85 1.07 -29.26
CA LYS A 323 14.71 2.43 -29.80
C LYS A 323 15.97 2.81 -30.56
N ARG A 324 17.15 2.46 -30.02
CA ARG A 324 18.45 2.60 -30.69
C ARG A 324 18.52 1.81 -32.00
N ARG A 325 18.12 0.53 -32.02
CA ARG A 325 18.10 -0.30 -33.24
C ARG A 325 17.12 0.21 -34.31
N LEU A 326 15.96 0.71 -33.92
CA LEU A 326 14.96 1.24 -34.86
C LEU A 326 15.38 2.59 -35.45
N ILE A 327 16.04 3.43 -34.63
CA ILE A 327 16.72 4.65 -35.10
C ILE A 327 17.85 4.28 -36.07
N TRP A 328 18.72 3.33 -35.72
CA TRP A 328 19.80 2.88 -36.61
C TRP A 328 19.24 2.39 -37.95
N LYS A 329 18.18 1.58 -37.94
CA LYS A 329 17.54 1.08 -39.16
C LYS A 329 16.96 2.20 -40.03
N LYS A 330 16.31 3.19 -39.42
CA LYS A 330 15.77 4.33 -40.18
C LYS A 330 16.88 5.17 -40.79
N LYS A 331 17.98 5.41 -40.06
CA LYS A 331 19.19 6.06 -40.61
C LYS A 331 19.79 5.26 -41.77
N ALA A 332 19.87 3.93 -41.64
CA ALA A 332 20.32 3.04 -42.72
C ALA A 332 19.36 3.03 -43.94
N GLN A 333 18.07 3.31 -43.75
CA GLN A 333 17.11 3.48 -44.85
C GLN A 333 17.21 4.84 -45.55
N THR A 334 17.64 5.88 -44.83
CA THR A 334 17.86 7.23 -45.40
C THR A 334 19.20 7.30 -46.13
N ASN A 335 20.22 6.56 -45.65
CA ASN A 335 21.52 6.42 -46.29
C ASN A 335 21.49 5.19 -47.23
N GLN A 336 21.07 5.40 -48.48
CA GLN A 336 20.90 4.35 -49.48
C GLN A 336 22.10 3.39 -49.59
N THR A 337 21.92 2.15 -49.11
CA THR A 337 22.39 0.93 -49.81
C THR A 337 21.33 -0.15 -49.62
N THR A 338 20.51 -0.30 -50.66
CA THR A 338 19.25 -1.05 -50.69
C THR A 338 19.42 -2.56 -50.46
N ASP A 339 20.65 -3.09 -50.55
CA ASP A 339 20.94 -4.52 -50.46
C ASP A 339 21.16 -5.07 -49.04
N GLN A 340 21.54 -4.25 -48.05
CA GLN A 340 21.74 -4.73 -46.67
C GLN A 340 20.44 -4.78 -45.85
N LEU A 341 19.45 -3.96 -46.18
CA LEU A 341 18.20 -3.85 -45.43
C LEU A 341 17.20 -4.99 -45.69
N ARG A 342 17.29 -5.67 -46.84
CA ARG A 342 16.45 -6.84 -47.17
C ARG A 342 16.86 -8.10 -46.38
N ARG A 343 18.07 -8.15 -45.81
CA ARG A 343 18.60 -9.33 -45.08
C ARG A 343 18.46 -9.28 -43.55
N SER A 344 17.89 -8.22 -42.97
CA SER A 344 17.62 -8.19 -41.53
C SER A 344 16.39 -9.05 -41.18
N ARG A 345 16.61 -10.37 -41.03
CA ARG A 345 15.68 -11.32 -40.38
C ARG A 345 15.22 -10.81 -39.00
N ASP A 346 16.02 -9.98 -38.34
CA ASP A 346 15.79 -9.46 -37.00
C ASP A 346 14.57 -8.54 -36.88
N ALA A 347 14.19 -7.84 -37.96
CA ALA A 347 13.07 -6.91 -37.91
C ALA A 347 11.69 -7.59 -37.88
N ARG A 348 11.55 -8.81 -38.40
CA ARG A 348 10.33 -9.62 -38.23
C ARG A 348 10.35 -10.37 -36.89
N ASN A 349 11.54 -10.65 -36.38
CA ASN A 349 11.74 -11.40 -35.15
C ASN A 349 11.34 -10.60 -33.89
N TRP A 350 11.54 -9.28 -33.85
CA TRP A 350 11.25 -8.51 -32.62
C TRP A 350 9.76 -8.39 -32.30
N LYS A 351 8.87 -8.18 -33.29
CA LYS A 351 7.43 -8.11 -33.02
C LYS A 351 6.95 -9.43 -32.44
N GLN A 352 7.54 -10.53 -32.88
CA GLN A 352 7.27 -11.87 -32.39
C GLN A 352 7.83 -12.08 -30.98
N LEU A 353 9.09 -11.69 -30.72
CA LEU A 353 9.71 -11.76 -29.39
C LEU A 353 8.98 -10.90 -28.35
N PHE A 354 8.72 -9.63 -28.67
CA PHE A 354 7.92 -8.74 -27.83
C PHE A 354 6.51 -9.30 -27.64
N SER A 355 5.87 -9.83 -28.68
CA SER A 355 4.55 -10.47 -28.52
C SER A 355 4.60 -11.71 -27.65
N ALA A 356 5.68 -12.49 -27.69
CA ALA A 356 5.84 -13.68 -26.87
C ALA A 356 6.08 -13.31 -25.41
N GLU A 357 6.98 -12.37 -25.14
CA GLU A 357 7.29 -11.87 -23.80
C GLU A 357 6.10 -11.16 -23.15
N MET A 358 5.40 -10.31 -23.92
CA MET A 358 4.18 -9.65 -23.43
C MET A 358 3.03 -10.66 -23.21
N LYS A 359 2.95 -11.73 -24.01
CA LYS A 359 1.99 -12.82 -23.75
C LYS A 359 2.31 -13.57 -22.46
N ASP A 360 3.59 -13.81 -22.18
CA ASP A 360 4.05 -14.50 -20.96
C ASP A 360 3.66 -13.74 -19.69
N ILE A 361 3.72 -12.41 -19.73
CA ILE A 361 3.22 -11.53 -18.65
C ILE A 361 1.71 -11.27 -18.71
N GLY A 362 0.96 -12.01 -19.54
CA GLY A 362 -0.51 -12.02 -19.56
C GLY A 362 -1.17 -10.97 -20.46
N TRP A 363 -0.46 -10.31 -21.37
CA TRP A 363 -1.09 -9.36 -22.29
C TRP A 363 -1.84 -10.04 -23.42
N ASN A 364 -3.04 -9.52 -23.71
CA ASN A 364 -3.80 -9.94 -24.89
C ASN A 364 -3.25 -9.31 -26.18
N ARG A 365 -3.59 -9.93 -27.33
CA ARG A 365 -3.13 -9.52 -28.68
C ARG A 365 -3.43 -8.05 -28.99
N LYS A 366 -4.54 -7.50 -28.49
CA LYS A 366 -4.93 -6.09 -28.70
C LYS A 366 -3.99 -5.14 -27.96
N LYS A 367 -3.65 -5.43 -26.70
CA LYS A 367 -2.71 -4.64 -25.88
C LYS A 367 -1.32 -4.63 -26.53
N ILE A 368 -0.84 -5.81 -26.95
CA ILE A 368 0.47 -5.97 -27.61
C ILE A 368 0.55 -5.15 -28.89
N ARG A 369 -0.46 -5.26 -29.76
CA ARG A 369 -0.49 -4.52 -31.04
C ARG A 369 -0.48 -3.00 -30.80
N LYS A 370 -1.21 -2.52 -29.80
CA LYS A 370 -1.27 -1.08 -29.45
C LYS A 370 0.08 -0.55 -28.95
N ALA A 371 0.81 -1.32 -28.15
CA ALA A 371 2.15 -0.95 -27.69
C ALA A 371 3.13 -0.87 -28.88
N ILE A 372 3.15 -1.89 -29.74
CA ILE A 372 3.96 -1.88 -30.98
C ILE A 372 3.70 -0.62 -31.82
N THR A 373 2.44 -0.26 -32.05
CA THR A 373 2.08 0.92 -32.83
C THR A 373 2.52 2.23 -32.18
N THR A 374 2.44 2.34 -30.86
CA THR A 374 2.87 3.54 -30.12
C THR A 374 4.37 3.75 -30.30
N VAL A 375 5.13 2.67 -30.15
CA VAL A 375 6.58 2.67 -30.31
C VAL A 375 6.99 3.05 -31.72
N GLU A 376 6.33 2.51 -32.74
CA GLU A 376 6.57 2.87 -34.14
C GLU A 376 6.31 4.37 -34.38
N ARG A 377 5.26 4.93 -33.77
CA ARG A 377 4.91 6.35 -33.88
C ARG A 377 5.98 7.26 -33.25
N GLU A 378 6.43 6.96 -32.04
CA GLU A 378 7.47 7.75 -31.36
C GLU A 378 8.77 7.81 -32.17
N VAL A 379 9.18 6.67 -32.74
CA VAL A 379 10.38 6.65 -33.58
C VAL A 379 10.14 7.50 -34.82
N VAL A 380 8.96 7.43 -35.46
CA VAL A 380 8.65 8.28 -36.61
C VAL A 380 8.73 9.77 -36.28
N GLU A 381 8.17 10.20 -35.16
CA GLU A 381 8.19 11.61 -34.74
C GLU A 381 9.60 12.13 -34.45
N LYS A 382 10.49 11.30 -33.89
CA LYS A 382 11.88 11.67 -33.63
C LYS A 382 12.72 11.90 -34.90
N PHE A 383 12.27 11.39 -36.05
CA PHE A 383 12.93 11.61 -37.35
C PHE A 383 12.31 12.77 -38.15
N LYS A 384 11.22 13.37 -37.65
CA LYS A 384 10.60 14.56 -38.27
C LYS A 384 11.11 15.88 -37.66
N LYS A 385 11.69 15.81 -36.47
CA LYS A 385 12.47 16.89 -35.84
C LYS A 385 13.93 16.67 -36.19
#